data_AF-A0A1H1BQT2-F1
#
_entry.id   AF-A0A1H1BQT2-F1
#
_cell.length_a   1.000
_cell.length_b   1.000
_cell.length_c   1.000
_cell.angle_alpha   90.00
_cell.angle_beta   90.00
_cell.angle_gamma   90.00
#
_symmetry.space_group_name_H-M   'P 1'
#
loop_
_entity.id
_entity.type
_entity.pdbx_description
1 polymer ?
#
loop_
_entity_poly.entity_id
_entity_poly.type
_entity_poly.pdbx_seq_one_letter_code
_entity_poly.pdbx_strand_id
1 'polypeptide(L)'
;MFEKLQRAFWKALTPDLIAETVVTTPTQGLLSADVLSALGGADNLKSQQRVALTRVRVQLQDTGRLDEAALKAAGVPGVMVLAGGVVHLITGL
;
A
#
# COMPACT_ATOMS: atom_id res chain seq x y z
N MET A 1 -7.60 39.95 -16.57
CA MET A 1 -8.22 40.14 -15.24
C MET A 1 -8.55 38.81 -14.56
N PHE A 2 -9.22 37.88 -15.26
CA PHE A 2 -9.68 36.58 -14.75
C PHE A 2 -8.57 35.65 -14.21
N GLU A 3 -7.41 35.61 -14.86
CA GLU A 3 -6.30 34.75 -14.43
C GLU A 3 -5.66 35.14 -13.09
N LYS A 4 -5.75 36.42 -12.70
CA LYS A 4 -5.27 36.87 -11.38
C LYS A 4 -6.21 36.38 -10.28
N LEU A 5 -7.52 36.32 -10.57
CA LEU A 5 -8.54 35.83 -9.65
C LEU A 5 -8.46 34.31 -9.50
N GLN A 6 -8.24 33.55 -10.59
CA GLN A 6 -8.01 32.11 -10.51
C GLN A 6 -6.76 31.75 -9.70
N ARG A 7 -5.65 32.49 -9.88
CA ARG A 7 -4.43 32.25 -9.10
C ARG A 7 -4.60 32.59 -7.61
N ALA A 8 -5.29 33.69 -7.30
CA ALA A 8 -5.60 34.07 -5.92
C ALA A 8 -6.54 33.04 -5.26
N PHE A 9 -7.54 32.57 -6.00
CA PHE A 9 -8.47 31.53 -5.56
C PHE A 9 -7.75 30.21 -5.30
N TRP A 10 -6.88 29.77 -6.22
CA TRP A 10 -6.12 28.52 -6.06
C TRP A 10 -5.17 28.59 -4.85
N LYS A 11 -4.52 29.73 -4.64
CA LYS A 11 -3.65 29.98 -3.49
C LYS A 11 -4.41 30.01 -2.16
N ALA A 12 -5.65 30.50 -2.16
CA ALA A 12 -6.52 30.52 -0.99
C ALA A 12 -7.13 29.15 -0.65
N LEU A 13 -7.26 28.26 -1.64
CA LEU A 13 -7.78 26.90 -1.47
C LEU A 13 -6.72 25.89 -1.00
N THR A 14 -5.44 26.24 -1.10
CA THR A 14 -4.30 25.36 -0.78
C THR A 14 -3.24 25.98 0.14
N PRO A 15 -3.60 26.72 1.22
CA PRO A 15 -2.62 27.20 2.17
C PRO A 15 -1.94 26.05 2.96
N ASP A 16 -2.55 24.86 2.95
CA ASP A 16 -2.12 23.68 3.73
C ASP A 16 -1.66 22.52 2.83
N LEU A 17 -1.13 22.79 1.63
CA LEU A 17 -0.33 21.80 0.91
C LEU A 17 1.03 21.66 1.61
N ILE A 18 1.01 21.05 2.80
CA ILE A 18 2.20 20.50 3.43
C ILE A 18 2.68 19.42 2.47
N ALA A 19 3.79 19.68 1.78
CA ALA A 19 4.55 18.62 1.13
C ALA A 19 4.77 17.55 2.20
N GLU A 20 4.15 16.37 2.02
CA GLU A 20 4.32 15.23 2.90
C GLU A 20 5.82 15.03 3.07
N THR A 21 6.30 15.41 4.25
CA THR A 21 7.69 15.18 4.62
C THR A 21 7.77 13.67 4.71
N VAL A 22 8.50 13.05 3.79
CA VAL A 22 8.74 11.61 3.81
C VAL A 22 9.53 11.33 5.08
N VAL A 23 8.80 11.08 6.17
CA VAL A 23 9.38 10.63 7.42
C VAL A 23 9.92 9.24 7.14
N THR A 24 11.24 9.14 6.98
CA THR A 24 11.97 7.88 6.95
C THR A 24 12.01 7.31 8.38
N THR A 25 10.85 6.98 8.93
CA THR A 25 10.78 6.06 10.06
C THR A 25 11.31 4.71 9.56
N PRO A 26 12.15 3.98 10.32
CA PRO A 26 12.48 2.61 9.95
C PRO A 26 11.17 1.87 9.75
N THR A 27 10.91 1.44 8.51
CA THR A 27 9.68 0.80 8.08
C THR A 27 9.46 -0.44 8.93
N GLN A 28 8.72 -0.31 10.03
CA GLN A 28 8.03 -1.45 10.60
C GLN A 28 7.14 -1.96 9.45
N GLY A 29 7.43 -3.16 8.97
CA GLY A 29 6.72 -3.73 7.84
C GLY A 29 5.22 -3.68 8.09
N LEU A 30 4.43 -3.30 7.08
CA LEU A 30 2.96 -3.32 7.15
C LEU A 30 2.39 -4.74 7.31
N LEU A 31 3.25 -5.75 7.22
CA LEU A 31 2.92 -7.17 7.15
C LEU A 31 3.67 -7.90 8.25
N SER A 32 3.00 -8.86 8.90
CA SER A 32 3.63 -9.78 9.83
C SER A 32 4.61 -10.71 9.11
N ALA A 33 5.48 -11.38 9.87
CA ALA A 33 6.40 -12.38 9.32
C ALA A 33 5.66 -13.52 8.60
N ASP A 34 4.53 -13.98 9.15
CA ASP A 34 3.71 -15.04 8.56
C ASP A 34 3.12 -14.60 7.22
N VAL A 35 2.62 -13.36 7.15
CA VAL A 35 2.09 -12.80 5.89
C VAL A 35 3.22 -12.66 4.86
N LEU A 36 4.39 -12.17 5.26
CA LEU A 36 5.55 -12.09 4.35
C LEU A 36 5.99 -13.46 3.85
N SER A 37 6.01 -14.48 4.71
CA SER A 37 6.35 -15.84 4.31
C SER A 37 5.31 -16.41 3.35
N ALA A 38 4.03 -16.17 3.60
CA ALA A 38 2.93 -16.62 2.73
C ALA A 38 2.91 -15.90 1.37
N LEU A 39 3.48 -14.69 1.28
CA LEU A 39 3.72 -14.00 0.01
C LEU A 39 4.95 -14.55 -0.75
N GLY A 40 5.58 -15.62 -0.26
CA GLY A 40 6.77 -16.20 -0.88
C GLY A 40 8.09 -15.65 -0.34
N GLY A 41 8.07 -14.89 0.75
CA GLY A 41 9.27 -14.36 1.42
C GLY A 41 9.60 -12.91 1.06
N ALA A 42 10.54 -12.33 1.80
CA ALA A 42 10.94 -10.92 1.63
C ALA A 42 11.57 -10.63 0.25
N ASP A 43 12.25 -11.62 -0.35
CA ASP A 43 12.77 -11.48 -1.70
C ASP A 43 11.64 -11.41 -2.74
N ASN A 44 10.45 -11.97 -2.48
CA ASN A 44 9.34 -11.87 -3.42
C ASN A 44 8.60 -10.51 -3.36
N LEU A 45 8.79 -9.72 -2.31
CA LEU A 45 8.08 -8.46 -2.10
C LEU A 45 8.86 -7.27 -2.70
N LYS A 46 8.33 -6.64 -3.76
CA LYS A 46 8.90 -5.43 -4.36
C LYS A 46 8.50 -4.16 -3.62
N SER A 47 7.25 -4.06 -3.21
CA SER A 47 6.74 -2.91 -2.45
C SER A 47 5.46 -3.25 -1.70
N GLN A 48 5.15 -2.46 -0.67
CA GLN A 48 3.90 -2.53 0.08
C GLN A 48 3.40 -1.11 0.36
N GLN A 49 2.09 -0.92 0.30
CA GLN A 49 1.45 0.37 0.55
C GLN A 49 0.08 0.15 1.19
N ARG A 50 -0.20 0.84 2.29
CA ARG A 50 -1.57 0.93 2.81
C ARG A 50 -2.37 1.86 1.89
N VAL A 51 -3.36 1.31 1.21
CA VAL A 51 -4.20 2.02 0.22
C VAL A 51 -5.63 2.24 0.71
N ALA A 52 -6.02 1.62 1.82
CA ALA A 52 -7.23 1.92 2.58
C ALA A 52 -7.04 1.48 4.04
N LEU A 53 -8.02 1.77 4.91
CA LEU A 53 -7.97 1.43 6.34
C LEU A 53 -7.60 -0.04 6.59
N THR A 54 -8.27 -0.96 5.91
CA THR A 54 -8.07 -2.41 6.06
C THR A 54 -7.33 -3.04 4.88
N ARG A 55 -6.76 -2.23 3.96
CA ARG A 55 -6.22 -2.73 2.68
C ARG A 55 -4.75 -2.36 2.50
N VAL A 56 -3.94 -3.39 2.33
CA VAL A 56 -2.54 -3.26 1.92
C VAL A 56 -2.42 -3.78 0.49
N ARG A 57 -1.86 -2.94 -0.39
CA ARG A 57 -1.45 -3.34 -1.74
C ARG A 57 0.02 -3.72 -1.69
N VAL A 58 0.34 -4.89 -2.23
CA VAL A 58 1.71 -5.33 -2.43
C VAL A 58 2.00 -5.51 -3.92
N GLN A 59 3.25 -5.33 -4.27
CA GLN A 59 3.78 -5.68 -5.59
C GLN A 59 4.73 -6.85 -5.40
N LEU A 60 4.50 -7.96 -6.10
CA LEU A 60 5.33 -9.16 -6.02
C LEU A 60 6.25 -9.30 -7.24
N GLN A 61 7.33 -10.08 -7.08
CA GLN A 61 8.16 -10.53 -8.21
C GLN A 61 7.45 -11.64 -8.98
N ASP A 62 6.92 -12.62 -8.25
CA ASP A 62 6.26 -13.81 -8.77
C ASP A 62 5.01 -14.14 -7.92
N THR A 63 3.83 -14.02 -8.52
CA THR A 63 2.56 -14.36 -7.85
C THR A 63 2.36 -15.87 -7.67
N GLY A 64 3.11 -16.71 -8.38
CA GLY A 64 3.05 -18.17 -8.24
C GLY A 64 3.62 -18.70 -6.91
N ARG A 65 4.40 -17.87 -6.21
CA ARG A 65 4.95 -18.17 -4.86
C ARG A 65 4.01 -17.78 -3.72
N LEU A 66 2.86 -17.19 -4.02
CA LEU A 66 1.87 -16.78 -3.04
C LEU A 66 1.05 -18.00 -2.57
N ASP A 67 0.91 -18.16 -1.26
CA ASP A 67 0.07 -19.18 -0.62
C ASP A 67 -1.17 -18.53 0.03
N GLU A 68 -2.32 -18.63 -0.65
CA GLU A 68 -3.59 -18.07 -0.18
C GLU A 68 -4.10 -18.72 1.11
N ALA A 69 -3.81 -20.01 1.33
CA ALA A 69 -4.23 -20.72 2.53
C ALA A 69 -3.43 -20.25 3.75
N ALA A 70 -2.11 -20.09 3.59
CA ALA A 70 -1.25 -19.52 4.61
C ALA A 70 -1.59 -18.05 4.90
N LEU A 71 -1.92 -17.24 3.88
CA LEU A 71 -2.40 -15.87 4.08
C LEU A 71 -3.66 -15.81 4.93
N LYS A 72 -4.64 -16.69 4.66
CA LYS A 72 -5.86 -16.79 5.46
C LYS A 72 -5.56 -17.19 6.91
N ALA A 73 -4.68 -18.16 7.13
CA ALA A 73 -4.24 -18.58 8.47
C ALA A 73 -3.51 -17.47 9.22
N ALA A 74 -2.76 -16.63 8.50
CA ALA A 74 -2.07 -15.45 9.03
C ALA A 74 -2.99 -14.24 9.28
N GLY A 75 -4.30 -14.39 9.13
CA GLY A 75 -5.28 -13.34 9.42
C GLY A 75 -5.60 -12.40 8.25
N VAL A 76 -5.29 -12.79 7.00
CA VAL A 76 -5.69 -12.06 5.80
C VAL A 76 -7.01 -12.63 5.26
N PRO A 77 -8.19 -12.09 5.63
CA PRO A 77 -9.49 -12.63 5.21
C PRO A 77 -9.79 -12.52 3.71
N GLY A 78 -9.02 -11.73 2.95
CA GLY A 78 -9.25 -11.54 1.52
C GLY A 78 -7.99 -11.23 0.75
N VAL A 79 -7.83 -11.89 -0.39
CA VAL A 79 -6.71 -11.73 -1.33
C VAL A 79 -7.31 -11.47 -2.71
N MET A 80 -6.78 -10.50 -3.43
CA MET A 80 -7.13 -10.23 -4.82
C MET A 80 -5.87 -10.03 -5.64
N VAL A 81 -5.57 -11.01 -6.51
CA VAL A 81 -4.44 -10.94 -7.45
C VAL A 81 -4.89 -10.20 -8.70
N LEU A 82 -4.10 -9.21 -9.10
CA LEU A 82 -4.31 -8.38 -10.29
C LEU A 82 -3.18 -8.64 -11.29
N ALA A 83 -3.39 -8.19 -12.53
CA ALA A 83 -2.35 -8.24 -13.55
C ALA A 83 -1.07 -7.49 -13.11
N GLY A 84 0.08 -7.93 -13.63
CA GLY A 84 1.36 -7.27 -13.37
C GLY A 84 1.93 -7.50 -11.97
N GLY A 85 1.44 -8.50 -11.22
CA GLY A 85 1.98 -8.88 -9.90
C GLY A 85 1.50 -8.02 -8.73
N VAL A 86 0.44 -7.24 -8.94
CA VAL A 86 -0.21 -6.46 -7.87
C VAL A 86 -1.13 -7.39 -7.09
N VAL A 87 -1.06 -7.37 -5.76
CA VAL A 87 -1.98 -8.12 -4.89
C VAL A 87 -2.56 -7.20 -3.84
N HIS A 88 -3.88 -7.23 -3.67
CA HIS A 88 -4.56 -6.55 -2.57
C HIS A 88 -4.84 -7.54 -1.45
N LEU A 89 -4.43 -7.18 -0.24
CA LEU A 89 -4.65 -7.93 0.99
C LEU A 89 -5.62 -7.15 1.88
N ILE A 90 -6.62 -7.82 2.42
CA ILE A 90 -7.45 -7.30 3.50
C ILE A 90 -6.81 -7.73 4.82
N THR A 91 -6.39 -6.79 5.65
CA THR A 91 -5.54 -7.03 6.84
C THR A 91 -6.22 -6.68 8.16
N GLY A 92 -7.53 -6.36 8.13
CA GLY A 92 -8.26 -5.94 9.34
C GLY A 92 -7.87 -4.55 9.83
N LEU A 93 -8.32 -4.21 11.05
CA LEU A 93 -7.92 -3.02 11.82
C LEU A 93 -6.98 -3.45 12.95
#